data_AF-A0A1M5CNH9-F1
#
_entry.id   AF-A0A1M5CNH9-F1
#
_cell.length_a   1.000
_cell.length_b   1.000
_cell.length_c   1.000
_cell.angle_alpha   90.00
_cell.angle_beta   90.00
_cell.angle_gamma   90.00
#
_symmetry.space_group_name_H-M   'P 1'
#
loop_
_entity.id
_entity.type
_entity.pdbx_description
1 polymer ?
#
loop_
_entity_poly.entity_id
_entity_poly.type
_entity_poly.pdbx_seq_one_letter_code
_entity_poly.pdbx_strand_id
1 'polypeptide(L)'
;ELVKNNAAIFVGDVASAKLVKTGMAKSTLDAGWSSLKTALEYKCHQAGVVFEEVNEAYSTQTCSACGSLPPQRPKGIAGLGIREWTCSDCGAAHERDVNAARNILAAGHCRLAGGIPCL
;
A
#
# COMPACT_ATOMS: atom_id res chain seq x y z
N GLU A 1 9.39 -12.97 12.52
CA GLU A 1 9.98 -12.84 11.18
C GLU A 1 9.82 -11.46 10.59
N LEU A 2 8.64 -11.03 10.12
CA LEU A 2 8.49 -9.76 9.39
C LEU A 2 9.10 -8.54 10.11
N VAL A 3 8.70 -8.28 11.36
CA VAL A 3 9.22 -7.14 12.13
C VAL A 3 10.71 -7.30 12.45
N LYS A 4 11.18 -8.52 12.74
CA LYS A 4 12.57 -8.76 13.15
C LYS A 4 13.57 -8.53 12.01
N ASN A 5 13.14 -8.71 10.76
CA ASN A 5 14.01 -8.70 9.59
C ASN A 5 13.98 -7.37 8.83
N ASN A 6 13.24 -6.37 9.31
CA ASN A 6 13.09 -5.08 8.64
C ASN A 6 13.30 -3.93 9.62
N ALA A 7 14.01 -2.89 9.19
CA ALA A 7 14.19 -1.67 9.98
C ALA A 7 12.97 -0.72 9.91
N ALA A 8 12.16 -0.84 8.85
CA ALA A 8 10.95 -0.07 8.65
C ALA A 8 9.88 -0.90 7.92
N ILE A 9 8.61 -0.67 8.26
CA ILE A 9 7.44 -1.27 7.64
C ILE A 9 6.45 -0.15 7.30
N PHE A 10 6.02 -0.10 6.04
CA PHE A 10 5.05 0.87 5.56
C PHE A 10 3.79 0.16 5.08
N VAL A 11 2.62 0.71 5.42
CA VAL A 11 1.31 0.13 5.07
C VAL A 11 0.45 1.19 4.40
N GLY A 12 -0.36 0.80 3.42
CA GLY A 12 -1.36 1.69 2.81
C GLY A 12 -2.50 2.04 3.77
N ASP A 13 -2.96 3.29 3.71
CA ASP A 13 -4.05 3.84 4.53
C ASP A 13 -5.44 3.49 3.99
N VAL A 14 -5.71 2.19 3.81
CA VAL A 14 -6.96 1.73 3.22
C VAL A 14 -8.12 2.28 4.03
N ALA A 15 -9.11 2.84 3.34
CA ALA A 15 -10.26 3.49 3.96
C ALA A 15 -11.26 2.48 4.55
N SER A 16 -10.78 1.50 5.33
CA SER A 16 -11.56 0.40 5.90
C SER A 16 -12.80 0.90 6.64
N ALA A 17 -12.66 1.94 7.46
CA ALA A 17 -13.79 2.56 8.18
C ALA A 17 -14.88 3.13 7.25
N LYS A 18 -14.51 3.57 6.04
CA LYS A 18 -15.48 4.01 5.02
C LYS A 18 -16.08 2.80 4.31
N LEU A 19 -15.27 1.81 3.94
CA LEU A 19 -15.70 0.60 3.24
C LEU A 19 -16.68 -0.25 4.08
N VAL A 20 -16.52 -0.28 5.40
CA VAL A 20 -17.47 -0.92 6.33
C VAL A 20 -18.87 -0.29 6.29
N LYS A 21 -19.00 0.96 5.85
CA LYS A 21 -20.29 1.65 5.70
C LYS A 21 -20.94 1.44 4.33
N THR A 22 -20.38 0.57 3.50
CA THR A 22 -20.86 0.27 2.13
C THR A 22 -21.31 -1.19 2.02
N GLY A 23 -21.78 -1.61 0.85
CA GLY A 23 -22.09 -3.02 0.56
C GLY A 23 -20.88 -3.98 0.69
N MET A 24 -19.66 -3.46 0.84
CA MET A 24 -18.43 -4.24 1.05
C MET A 24 -18.12 -4.51 2.55
N ALA A 25 -19.07 -4.23 3.45
CA ALA A 25 -18.84 -4.33 4.90
C ALA A 25 -18.31 -5.70 5.34
N LYS A 26 -18.99 -6.77 4.91
CA LYS A 26 -18.58 -8.14 5.26
C LYS A 26 -17.16 -8.45 4.81
N SER A 27 -16.86 -8.25 3.53
CA SER A 27 -15.52 -8.53 2.98
C SER A 27 -14.43 -7.66 3.63
N THR A 28 -14.75 -6.42 4.01
CA THR A 28 -13.80 -5.53 4.70
C THR A 28 -13.50 -6.01 6.13
N LEU A 29 -14.52 -6.46 6.85
CA LEU A 29 -14.37 -7.00 8.21
C LEU A 29 -13.64 -8.35 8.20
N ASP A 30 -14.00 -9.23 7.26
CA ASP A 30 -13.36 -10.54 7.10
C ASP A 30 -11.87 -10.40 6.74
N ALA A 31 -11.48 -9.35 6.02
CA ALA A 31 -10.08 -9.06 5.70
C ALA A 31 -9.25 -8.59 6.92
N GLY A 32 -9.88 -8.09 7.98
CA GLY A 32 -9.21 -7.78 9.25
C GLY A 32 -8.13 -6.70 9.20
N TRP A 33 -8.16 -5.79 8.21
CA TRP A 33 -7.09 -4.80 7.97
C TRP A 33 -6.76 -3.95 9.21
N SER A 34 -7.77 -3.45 9.92
CA SER A 34 -7.54 -2.62 11.11
C SER A 34 -6.80 -3.41 12.20
N SER A 35 -7.22 -4.65 12.47
CA SER A 35 -6.58 -5.51 13.46
C SER A 35 -5.14 -5.85 13.08
N LEU A 36 -4.89 -6.09 11.78
CA LEU A 36 -3.54 -6.33 11.26
C LEU A 36 -2.64 -5.12 11.48
N LYS A 37 -3.11 -3.90 11.15
CA LYS A 37 -2.35 -2.66 11.35
C LYS A 37 -2.01 -2.44 12.82
N THR A 38 -2.99 -2.59 13.72
CA THR A 38 -2.75 -2.48 15.17
C THR A 38 -1.71 -3.50 15.66
N ALA A 39 -1.78 -4.74 15.20
CA ALA A 39 -0.82 -5.77 15.58
C ALA A 39 0.59 -5.45 15.07
N LEU A 40 0.72 -4.96 13.84
CA LEU A 40 2.00 -4.56 13.26
C LEU A 40 2.60 -3.36 13.98
N GLU A 41 1.82 -2.30 14.19
CA GLU A 41 2.25 -1.10 14.91
C GLU A 41 2.77 -1.45 16.30
N TYR A 42 1.99 -2.21 17.06
CA TYR A 42 2.37 -2.69 18.39
C TYR A 42 3.69 -3.47 18.36
N LYS A 43 3.84 -4.41 17.41
CA LYS A 43 5.05 -5.24 17.32
C LYS A 43 6.27 -4.45 16.85
N CYS A 44 6.09 -3.50 15.93
CA CYS A 44 7.16 -2.63 15.47
C CYS A 44 7.67 -1.74 16.60
N HIS A 45 6.75 -1.12 17.36
CA HIS A 45 7.09 -0.33 18.53
C HIS A 45 7.87 -1.15 19.57
N GLN A 46 7.47 -2.40 19.84
CA GLN A 46 8.21 -3.29 20.75
C GLN A 46 9.64 -3.63 20.26
N ALA A 47 9.87 -3.65 18.95
CA ALA A 47 11.13 -4.04 18.35
C ALA A 47 12.03 -2.85 17.98
N GLY A 48 11.58 -1.61 18.19
CA GLY A 48 12.28 -0.41 17.73
C GLY A 48 12.30 -0.25 16.20
N VAL A 49 11.31 -0.83 15.51
CA VAL A 49 11.16 -0.79 14.06
C VAL A 49 10.20 0.34 13.70
N VAL A 50 10.52 1.09 12.63
CA VAL A 50 9.65 2.17 12.14
C VAL A 50 8.37 1.58 11.55
N PHE A 51 7.21 2.08 11.95
CA PHE A 51 5.92 1.75 11.36
C PHE A 51 5.21 3.03 10.95
N GLU A 52 4.78 3.12 9.69
CA GLU A 52 3.96 4.24 9.23
C GLU A 52 2.88 3.81 8.22
N GLU A 53 1.71 4.44 8.34
CA GLU A 53 0.66 4.38 7.33
C GLU A 53 0.85 5.47 6.28
N VAL A 54 0.91 5.12 5.01
CA VAL A 54 1.11 6.05 3.89
C VAL A 54 -0.11 6.14 3.00
N ASN A 55 -0.28 7.28 2.34
CA ASN A 55 -1.36 7.48 1.38
C ASN A 55 -1.21 6.47 0.23
N GLU A 56 -2.16 5.53 0.12
CA GLU A 56 -2.11 4.47 -0.89
C GLU A 56 -2.75 4.84 -2.22
N ALA A 57 -3.25 6.07 -2.36
CA ALA A 57 -3.93 6.51 -3.57
C ALA A 57 -3.06 6.25 -4.81
N TYR A 58 -3.65 5.57 -5.78
CA TYR A 58 -3.01 5.18 -7.04
C TYR A 58 -1.83 4.20 -6.91
N SER A 59 -1.55 3.63 -5.73
CA SER A 59 -0.44 2.67 -5.54
C SER A 59 -0.50 1.46 -6.48
N THR A 60 -1.70 0.94 -6.77
CA THR A 60 -1.91 -0.17 -7.72
C THR A 60 -1.85 0.24 -9.20
N GLN A 61 -1.87 1.55 -9.46
CA GLN A 61 -2.04 2.16 -10.78
C GLN A 61 -0.77 2.81 -11.30
N THR A 62 0.04 3.37 -10.41
CA THR A 62 1.33 3.98 -10.74
C THR A 62 2.33 2.90 -11.11
N CYS A 63 3.06 3.09 -12.20
CA CYS A 63 4.17 2.21 -12.56
C CYS A 63 5.32 2.39 -11.55
N SER A 64 5.64 1.35 -10.77
CA SER A 64 6.76 1.42 -9.82
C SER A 64 8.15 1.54 -10.48
N ALA A 65 8.26 1.28 -11.79
CA ALA A 65 9.52 1.38 -12.51
C ALA A 65 9.82 2.79 -13.04
N CYS A 66 8.80 3.53 -13.51
CA CYS A 66 8.99 4.86 -14.10
C CYS A 66 8.16 5.99 -13.43
N GLY A 67 7.31 5.66 -12.46
CA GLY A 67 6.46 6.62 -11.74
C GLY A 67 5.26 7.15 -12.52
N SER A 68 5.04 6.70 -13.76
CA SER A 68 3.93 7.19 -14.59
C SER A 68 2.58 6.57 -14.22
N LEU A 69 1.51 7.21 -14.68
CA LEU A 69 0.14 6.71 -14.62
C LEU A 69 -0.32 6.34 -16.04
N PRO A 70 0.11 5.18 -16.58
CA PRO A 70 -0.13 4.83 -17.98
C PRO A 70 -1.62 4.63 -18.27
N PRO A 71 -2.08 4.82 -19.51
CA PRO A 71 -3.50 4.65 -19.87
C PRO A 71 -4.04 3.24 -19.60
N GLN A 72 -3.22 2.20 -19.82
CA GLN A 72 -3.53 0.77 -19.72
C GLN A 72 -3.55 0.22 -18.29
N ARG A 73 -3.22 1.05 -17.29
CA ARG A 73 -3.26 0.63 -15.88
C ARG A 73 -4.65 0.14 -15.47
N PRO A 74 -4.76 -0.78 -14.49
CA PRO A 74 -6.04 -1.21 -13.95
C PRO A 74 -6.85 -0.04 -13.37
N LYS A 75 -8.12 0.12 -13.74
CA LYS A 75 -8.98 1.23 -13.26
C LYS A 75 -10.39 0.76 -12.93
N GLY A 76 -10.98 1.41 -11.92
CA GLY A 76 -12.35 1.16 -11.50
C GLY A 76 -12.59 -0.28 -11.06
N ILE A 77 -13.86 -0.66 -10.98
CA ILE A 77 -14.27 -2.00 -10.53
C ILE A 77 -13.76 -3.09 -11.48
N ALA A 78 -13.81 -2.84 -12.79
CA ALA A 78 -13.29 -3.78 -13.80
C ALA A 78 -11.79 -4.04 -13.64
N GLY A 79 -11.03 -3.04 -13.19
CA GLY A 79 -9.60 -3.17 -12.91
C GLY A 79 -9.26 -4.01 -11.69
N LEU A 80 -10.21 -4.24 -10.77
CA LEU A 80 -9.96 -5.03 -9.54
C LEU A 80 -9.63 -6.50 -9.84
N GLY A 81 -10.05 -7.03 -10.99
CA GLY A 81 -9.72 -8.39 -11.42
C GLY A 81 -8.35 -8.52 -12.09
N ILE A 82 -7.75 -7.41 -12.54
CA ILE A 82 -6.49 -7.43 -13.30
C ILE A 82 -5.32 -7.62 -12.33
N ARG A 83 -4.71 -8.81 -12.34
CA ARG A 83 -3.57 -9.15 -11.49
C ARG A 83 -2.24 -8.80 -12.11
N GLU A 84 -2.14 -8.87 -13.43
CA GLU A 84 -0.93 -8.56 -14.17
C GLU A 84 -1.22 -7.55 -15.27
N TRP A 85 -0.31 -6.61 -15.45
CA TRP A 85 -0.42 -5.60 -16.50
C TRP A 85 0.97 -5.10 -16.93
N THR A 86 1.07 -4.55 -18.13
CA THR A 86 2.31 -3.98 -18.65
C THR A 86 2.19 -2.47 -18.77
N CYS A 87 3.17 -1.74 -18.26
CA CYS A 87 3.24 -0.29 -18.40
C CYS A 87 3.49 0.08 -19.87
N SER A 88 2.59 0.87 -20.45
CA SER A 88 2.73 1.32 -21.85
C SER A 88 3.77 2.42 -22.04
N ASP A 89 4.18 3.10 -20.98
CA ASP A 89 5.17 4.19 -21.07
C ASP A 89 6.61 3.65 -21.04
N CYS A 90 6.87 2.58 -20.27
CA CYS A 90 8.23 2.04 -20.08
C CYS A 90 8.38 0.53 -20.38
N GLY A 91 7.30 -0.18 -20.67
CA GLY A 91 7.31 -1.61 -20.98
C GLY A 91 7.44 -2.56 -19.79
N ALA A 92 7.50 -2.05 -18.55
CA ALA A 92 7.63 -2.89 -17.36
C ALA A 92 6.39 -3.75 -17.13
N ALA A 93 6.59 -5.05 -16.90
CA ALA A 93 5.54 -5.96 -16.46
C ALA A 93 5.36 -5.88 -14.94
N HIS A 94 4.10 -5.89 -14.49
CA HIS A 94 3.74 -5.74 -13.09
C HIS A 94 2.77 -6.82 -12.66
N GLU A 95 3.13 -7.55 -11.60
CA GLU A 95 2.13 -8.11 -10.69
C GLU A 95 1.62 -6.96 -9.81
N ARG A 96 0.29 -6.81 -9.71
CA ARG A 96 -0.36 -5.63 -9.16
C ARG A 96 -0.02 -5.41 -7.69
N ASP A 97 -0.02 -6.48 -6.89
CA ASP A 97 0.19 -6.38 -5.44
C ASP A 97 1.68 -6.07 -5.14
N VAL A 98 2.62 -6.65 -5.89
CA VAL A 98 4.06 -6.32 -5.82
C VAL A 98 4.33 -4.88 -6.27
N ASN A 99 3.69 -4.43 -7.35
CA ASN A 99 3.81 -3.06 -7.81
C ASN A 99 3.28 -2.06 -6.77
N ALA A 100 2.13 -2.35 -6.17
CA ALA A 100 1.58 -1.55 -5.10
C ALA A 100 2.53 -1.50 -3.89
N ALA A 101 3.09 -2.64 -3.47
CA ALA A 101 4.05 -2.69 -2.37
C ALA A 101 5.29 -1.82 -2.63
N ARG A 102 5.83 -1.82 -3.87
CA ARG A 102 6.95 -0.94 -4.24
C ARG A 102 6.60 0.54 -4.18
N ASN A 103 5.39 0.91 -4.64
CA ASN A 103 4.93 2.29 -4.57
C ASN A 103 4.69 2.76 -3.12
N ILE A 104 4.15 1.88 -2.27
CA ILE A 104 3.99 2.14 -0.83
C ILE A 104 5.35 2.34 -0.15
N LEU A 105 6.32 1.48 -0.45
CA LEU A 105 7.69 1.61 0.06
C LEU A 105 8.32 2.96 -0.36
N ALA A 106 8.17 3.33 -1.64
CA ALA A 106 8.68 4.62 -2.14
C ALA A 106 8.00 5.81 -1.42
N ALA A 107 6.68 5.77 -1.23
CA ALA A 107 5.95 6.80 -0.50
C ALA A 107 6.42 6.94 0.96
N GLY A 108 6.68 5.81 1.64
CA GLY A 108 7.23 5.78 2.99
C GLY A 108 8.62 6.42 3.08
N HIS A 109 9.52 6.07 2.16
CA HIS A 109 10.86 6.67 2.13
C HIS A 109 10.84 8.18 1.84
N CYS A 110 9.95 8.66 0.96
CA CYS A 110 9.81 10.09 0.71
C CYS A 110 9.39 10.87 1.98
N ARG A 111 8.51 10.31 2.82
CA ARG A 111 8.14 10.96 4.09
C ARG A 111 9.29 11.03 5.08
N LEU A 112 10.07 9.96 5.19
CA LEU A 112 11.27 9.97 6.04
C LEU A 112 12.28 11.05 5.60
N ALA A 113 12.41 11.29 4.29
CA ALA A 113 13.26 12.37 3.77
C ALA A 113 12.71 13.77 4.07
N GLY A 114 11.38 13.94 4.15
CA GLY A 114 10.72 15.20 4.51
C GLY A 114 10.70 15.50 6.02
N GLY A 115 11.09 14.53 6.85
CA GLY A 115 10.95 14.59 8.30
C GLY A 115 9.53 14.27 8.78
N ILE A 116 9.42 13.73 10.00
CA ILE A 116 8.13 13.57 10.68
C ILE A 116 7.78 14.96 11.24
N PRO A 117 6.70 15.64 10.79
CA PRO A 117 6.24 16.85 11.47
C PRO A 117 5.95 16.44 12.92
N CYS A 118 6.65 17.06 13.87
CA CYS A 118 6.53 16.68 15.27
C CYS A 118 5.05 16.74 15.69
N LEU A 119 4.57 15.65 16.31
CA LEU A 119 3.26 15.60 16.96
C LEU A 119 3.16 16.63 18.08
#